data_AF-A0A4Y7QVW7-F1
#
_entry.id   AF-A0A4Y7QVW7-F1
#
_cell.length_a   1.000
_cell.length_b   1.000
_cell.length_c   1.000
_cell.angle_alpha   90.00
_cell.angle_beta   90.00
_cell.angle_gamma   90.00
#
_symmetry.space_group_name_H-M   'P 1'
#
loop_
_entity.id
_entity.type
_entity.pdbx_description
1 polymer ?
#
loop_
_entity_poly.entity_id
_entity_poly.type
_entity_poly.pdbx_seq_one_letter_code
_entity_poly.pdbx_strand_id
1 'polypeptide(L)' 'MSRYIKLVISYRFKPEGNIYEQEHYREVSVDECFQTEKSKLVHLFSNTFDKVVYLESIRTLEVEKLEYLAGLEREEAVS' A
#
# COMPACT_ATOMS: atom_id res chain seq x y z
N MET A 1 1.47 -10.22 18.95
CA MET A 1 0.25 -9.84 18.22
C MET A 1 0.67 -9.29 16.87
N SER A 2 0.06 -9.76 15.78
CA SER A 2 0.32 -9.22 14.45
C SER A 2 -0.05 -7.73 14.38
N ARG A 3 0.59 -7.00 13.48
CA ARG A 3 0.29 -5.60 13.19
C ARG A 3 -0.09 -5.49 11.72
N TYR A 4 -0.91 -4.51 11.38
CA TYR A 4 -1.46 -4.40 10.03
C TYR A 4 -1.08 -3.07 9.40
N ILE A 5 -0.61 -3.12 8.17
CA ILE A 5 -0.23 -1.96 7.37
C ILE A 5 -1.29 -1.76 6.29
N LYS A 6 -1.79 -0.53 6.17
CA LYS A 6 -2.46 -0.02 4.98
C LYS A 6 -1.49 0.84 4.20
N LEU A 7 -1.26 0.49 2.94
CA LEU A 7 -0.48 1.25 1.98
C LEU A 7 -1.45 2.02 1.08
N VAL A 8 -1.25 3.32 0.93
CA VAL A 8 -2.04 4.16 0.02
C VAL A 8 -1.09 4.74 -1.03
N ILE A 9 -1.38 4.46 -2.30
CA ILE A 9 -0.58 4.88 -3.44
C ILE A 9 -1.42 5.82 -4.29
N SER A 10 -0.94 7.04 -4.50
CA SER A 10 -1.55 7.99 -5.41
C SER A 10 -0.64 8.21 -6.61
N TYR A 11 -1.20 8.14 -7.81
CA TYR A 11 -0.43 8.25 -9.04
C TYR A 11 -1.26 8.76 -10.23
N ARG A 12 -0.55 9.20 -11.27
CA ARG A 12 -1.13 9.59 -12.57
C ARG A 12 -0.46 8.82 -13.70
N PHE A 13 -1.24 8.33 -14.66
CA PHE A 13 -0.66 7.74 -15.88
C PHE A 13 -0.03 8.82 -16.76
N LYS A 14 1.13 8.52 -17.37
CA LYS A 14 1.82 9.42 -18.31
C LYS A 14 1.09 9.43 -19.67
N PRO A 15 1.03 10.55 -20.44
CA PRO A 15 1.60 11.87 -20.13
C PRO A 15 0.66 12.79 -19.33
N GLU A 16 -0.66 12.69 -19.49
CA GLU A 16 -1.66 13.55 -18.82
C GLU A 16 -2.90 12.71 -18.49
N GLY A 17 -3.27 12.66 -17.21
CA GLY A 17 -4.39 11.84 -16.74
C GLY A 17 -4.88 12.24 -15.35
N ASN A 18 -6.03 11.66 -14.97
CA ASN A 18 -6.59 11.79 -13.62
C ASN A 18 -5.64 11.22 -12.56
N ILE A 19 -5.75 11.74 -11.33
CA ILE A 19 -5.11 11.13 -10.16
C ILE A 19 -5.94 9.91 -9.76
N TYR A 20 -5.28 8.77 -9.65
CA TYR A 20 -5.83 7.53 -9.13
C TYR A 20 -5.26 7.27 -7.75
N GLU A 21 -6.04 6.62 -6.90
CA GLU A 21 -5.62 6.16 -5.58
C GLU A 21 -5.88 4.65 -5.47
N GLN A 22 -4.90 3.93 -4.94
CA GLN A 22 -4.98 2.50 -4.65
C GLN A 22 -4.63 2.25 -3.19
N GLU A 23 -5.40 1.36 -2.56
CA GLU A 23 -5.18 0.90 -1.19
C GLU A 23 -4.71 -0.55 -1.23
N HIS A 24 -3.65 -0.86 -0.48
CA HIS A 24 -3.17 -2.22 -0.28
C HIS A 24 -3.00 -2.56 1.19
N TYR A 25 -3.20 -3.83 1.53
CA TYR A 25 -3.18 -4.28 2.92
C TYR A 25 -2.13 -5.36 3.15
N ARG A 26 -1.42 -5.29 4.27
CA ARG A 26 -0.43 -6.30 4.66
C ARG A 26 -0.46 -6.58 6.16
N GLU A 27 -0.53 -7.86 6.50
CA GLU A 27 -0.24 -8.34 7.84
C GLU A 27 1.28 -8.44 8.05
N VAL A 28 1.75 -7.96 9.20
CA VAL A 28 3.13 -8.06 9.66
C VAL A 28 3.17 -9.00 10.86
N SER A 29 3.95 -10.06 10.73
CA SER A 29 4.13 -11.06 11.77
C SER A 29 4.89 -10.48 12.97
N VAL A 30 4.81 -11.17 14.11
CA VAL A 30 5.48 -10.74 15.35
C VAL A 30 7.01 -10.79 15.24
N ASP A 31 7.52 -11.65 14.35
CA ASP A 31 8.95 -11.85 14.13
C ASP A 31 9.55 -10.78 13.20
N GLU A 32 8.71 -10.00 12.52
CA GLU A 32 9.12 -8.94 11.61
C GLU A 32 9.17 -7.58 12.30
N CYS A 33 10.22 -6.80 12.00
CA CYS A 33 10.27 -5.40 12.44
C CYS A 33 9.28 -4.56 11.62
N PHE A 34 8.22 -4.09 12.27
CA PHE A 34 7.16 -3.30 11.63
C PHE A 34 7.66 -2.10 10.82
N GLN A 35 8.62 -1.33 11.34
CA GLN A 35 9.18 -0.16 10.64
C GLN A 35 10.00 -0.56 9.40
N THR A 36 10.68 -1.70 9.48
CA THR A 36 11.42 -2.27 8.35
C THR A 36 10.45 -2.69 7.25
N GLU A 37 9.34 -3.35 7.60
CA GLU A 37 8.33 -3.75 6.60
C GLU A 37 7.63 -2.54 5.95
N LYS A 38 7.32 -1.48 6.71
CA LYS A 38 6.83 -0.21 6.13
C LYS A 38 7.80 0.36 5.10
N SER A 39 9.08 0.41 5.44
CA SER A 39 10.12 0.94 4.55
C SER A 39 10.28 0.08 3.28
N LYS A 40 10.27 -1.25 3.42
CA LYS A 40 10.34 -2.18 2.28
C LYS A 40 9.16 -2.00 1.34
N LEU A 41 7.94 -1.88 1.85
CA LEU A 41 6.74 -1.67 1.04
C LEU A 41 6.85 -0.37 0.23
N VAL A 42 7.20 0.74 0.89
CA VAL A 42 7.36 2.04 0.20
C VAL A 42 8.40 1.91 -0.91
N HIS A 43 9.57 1.32 -0.64
CA HIS A 43 10.63 1.16 -1.62
C HIS A 43 10.22 0.28 -2.81
N LEU A 44 9.55 -0.85 -2.56
CA LEU A 44 9.08 -1.77 -3.59
C LEU A 44 8.09 -1.08 -4.55
N PHE A 45 7.07 -0.42 -3.99
CA PHE A 45 6.04 0.22 -4.78
C PHE A 45 6.56 1.46 -5.50
N SER A 46 7.40 2.29 -4.87
CA SER A 46 8.06 3.40 -5.55
C SER A 46 8.82 2.94 -6.79
N ASN A 47 9.66 1.91 -6.65
CA ASN A 47 10.46 1.39 -7.77
C ASN A 47 9.62 0.76 -8.88
N THR A 48 8.47 0.19 -8.53
CA THR A 48 7.56 -0.42 -9.51
C THR A 48 6.80 0.65 -10.29
N PHE A 49 6.25 1.64 -9.58
CA PHE A 49 5.38 2.66 -10.16
C PHE A 49 6.14 3.73 -10.93
N ASP A 50 7.34 4.15 -10.49
CA ASP A 50 8.13 5.22 -11.13
C ASP A 50 8.40 4.97 -12.63
N LYS A 51 8.46 3.69 -13.01
CA LYS A 51 8.66 3.27 -14.41
C LYS A 51 7.46 3.53 -15.30
N VAL A 52 6.25 3.52 -14.76
CA VAL A 52 4.99 3.45 -15.55
C VAL A 52 4.13 4.71 -15.38
N VAL A 53 4.19 5.34 -14.21
CA VAL A 53 3.31 6.44 -13.82
C VAL A 53 4.11 7.61 -13.26
N TYR A 54 3.48 8.78 -13.15
CA TYR A 54 3.92 9.82 -12.25
C TYR A 54 3.41 9.47 -10.85
N LEU A 55 4.32 9.12 -9.95
CA LEU A 55 4.00 8.80 -8.57
C LEU A 55 3.79 10.10 -7.79
N GLU A 56 2.57 10.30 -7.27
CA GLU A 56 2.24 11.50 -6.49
C GLU A 56 2.56 11.31 -5.00
N SER A 57 2.19 10.16 -4.44
CA SER A 57 2.52 9.82 -3.05
C SER A 57 2.42 8.33 -2.76
N ILE A 58 3.20 7.89 -1.76
CA ILE A 58 3.05 6.59 -1.11
C ILE A 58 3.04 6.82 0.39
N ARG A 59 2.01 6.32 1.08
CA ARG A 59 1.86 6.44 2.53
C ARG A 59 1.58 5.09 3.15
N THR A 60 2.18 4.83 4.31
CA THR A 60 1.93 3.62 5.09
C THR A 60 1.33 3.99 6.45
N LEU A 61 0.14 3.48 6.71
CA LEU A 61 -0.61 3.65 7.95
C LEU A 61 -0.61 2.33 8.72
N GLU A 62 -0.53 2.42 10.04
CA GLU A 62 -0.88 1.28 10.89
C GLU A 62 -2.39 1.30 11.10
N VAL A 63 -3.03 0.15 10.90
CA VAL A 63 -4.48 0.02 11.00
C VAL A 63 -4.85 -1.12 11.95
N GLU A 64 -6.09 -1.10 12.43
CA GLU A 64 -6.61 -2.19 13.25
C GLU A 64 -6.97 -3.41 12.40
N LYS A 65 -7.07 -4.57 13.05
CA LYS A 65 -7.42 -5.84 12.38
C LYS A 65 -8.73 -5.77 11.59
N LEU A 66 -9.74 -5.08 12.11
CA LEU A 66 -11.05 -4.97 11.45
C LEU A 66 -10.95 -4.21 10.12
N GLU A 67 -10.21 -3.09 10.09
CA GLU A 67 -9.96 -2.34 8.86
C GLU A 67 -9.13 -3.15 7.88
N TYR A 68 -8.13 -3.90 8.36
CA TYR A 68 -7.36 -4.83 7.54
C TYR A 68 -8.24 -5.88 6.85
N LEU A 69 -9.12 -6.56 7.60
CA LEU A 69 -10.00 -7.59 7.05
C LEU A 69 -11.00 -7.04 6.04
N ALA A 70 -11.63 -5.88 6.34
CA ALA A 70 -12.53 -5.21 5.41
C ALA A 70 -11.79 -4.69 4.17
N GLY A 71 -10.52 -4.30 4.32
CA GLY A 71 -9.65 -3.94 3.21
C GLY A 71 -9.36 -5.12 2.29
N LEU A 72 -8.97 -6.25 2.87
CA LEU A 72 -8.66 -7.48 2.14
C LEU A 72 -9.86 -7.99 1.33
N GLU A 73 -11.06 -8.00 1.93
CA GLU A 73 -12.29 -8.39 1.23
C GLU A 73 -12.56 -7.50 0.00
N ARG A 74 -12.27 -6.19 0.11
CA ARG A 74 -12.40 -5.25 -1.02
C ARG A 74 -11.34 -5.49 -2.09
N GLU A 75 -10.10 -5.82 -1.72
CA GLU A 75 -9.04 -6.16 -2.68
C GLU A 75 -9.38 -7.45 -3.44
N GLU A 76 -9.83 -8.49 -2.74
CA GLU A 76 -10.19 -9.78 -3.33
C GLU A 76 -11.42 -9.70 -4.24
N ALA A 77 -12.38 -8.83 -3.94
CA ALA A 77 -13.57 -8.64 -4.78
C ALA A 77 -13.27 -8.00 -6.15
N VAL A 78 -12.10 -7.38 -6.34
CA VAL A 78 -11.73 -6.61 -7.53
C VAL A 78 -10.54 -7.25 -8.29
N SER A 79 -9.96 -8.33 -7.76
CA SER A 79 -8.84 -9.08 -8.36
C SER A 79 -9.30 -10.22 -9.27
#